data_AF-B8PW20-F1
#
_entry.id   AF-B8PW20-F1
#
_cell.length_a   1.000
_cell.length_b   1.000
_cell.length_c   1.000
_cell.angle_alpha   90.00
_cell.angle_beta   90.00
_cell.angle_gamma   90.00
#
_symmetry.space_group_name_H-M   'P 1'
#
loop_
_entity.id
_entity.type
_entity.pdbx_description
1 polymer ?
#
loop_
_entity_poly.entity_id
_entity_poly.type
_entity_poly.pdbx_seq_one_letter_code
_entity_poly.pdbx_strand_id
1 'polypeptide(L)'
;MAGRHGNKGVVSRIVPVEDMPFLEDGTHVDIVLNPLGVPSRMNVGQILETHLGWACAGMGRQIGELIDAYKASGNIEPLRQTIDMVVGDGPKSDEVHEYDDDSVLRLADQWKRGVSIATPVFDGAGEVDVNEMLAMAGLKQTGQSTLYDGRTGEQFDRQVTVGYIYMLKLNHLVDDKIHARSIGPYSLVTQQPLGGKAQFGGQRFGEMEVWALE
;
A
#
# COMPACT_ATOMS: atom_id res chain seq x y z
N MET A 1 -2.30 11.05 -3.74
CA MET A 1 -2.42 9.57 -3.82
C MET A 1 -3.72 9.14 -3.17
N ALA A 2 -4.18 7.93 -3.46
CA ALA A 2 -5.39 7.38 -2.85
C ALA A 2 -5.28 5.87 -2.71
N GLY A 3 -5.86 5.29 -1.66
CA GLY A 3 -6.12 3.85 -1.59
C GLY A 3 -7.50 3.51 -2.17
N ARG A 4 -7.81 2.21 -2.21
CA ARG A 4 -9.09 1.69 -2.73
C ARG A 4 -10.26 1.91 -1.76
N HIS A 5 -9.97 2.17 -0.48
CA HIS A 5 -10.95 2.34 0.59
C HIS A 5 -11.35 3.82 0.84
N GLY A 6 -11.23 4.67 -0.18
CA GLY A 6 -11.61 6.08 -0.11
C GLY A 6 -10.65 6.98 0.68
N ASN A 7 -9.56 6.44 1.21
CA ASN A 7 -8.47 7.19 1.83
C ASN A 7 -7.71 7.97 0.76
N LYS A 8 -7.75 9.30 0.83
CA LYS A 8 -7.03 10.21 -0.08
C LYS A 8 -6.06 11.07 0.72
N GLY A 9 -4.88 11.32 0.15
CA GLY A 9 -3.85 12.15 0.77
C GLY A 9 -3.00 12.89 -0.27
N VAL A 10 -2.47 14.03 0.12
CA VAL A 10 -1.44 14.75 -0.63
C VAL A 10 -0.08 14.37 -0.06
N VAL A 11 0.90 14.09 -0.92
CA VAL A 11 2.28 13.81 -0.48
C VAL A 11 2.85 15.11 0.10
N SER A 12 3.17 15.10 1.39
CA SER A 12 3.65 16.29 2.11
C SER A 12 5.17 16.40 2.10
N ARG A 13 5.89 15.28 2.20
CA ARG A 13 7.35 15.22 2.24
C ARG A 13 7.84 13.93 1.61
N ILE A 14 8.96 14.03 0.89
CA ILE A 14 9.78 12.88 0.48
C ILE A 14 11.03 12.97 1.35
N VAL A 15 11.34 11.88 2.06
CA VAL A 15 12.51 11.79 2.93
C VAL A 15 13.49 10.77 2.37
N PRO A 16 14.79 10.88 2.69
CA PRO A 16 15.76 9.83 2.43
C PRO A 16 15.34 8.50 3.09
N VAL A 17 15.85 7.38 2.57
CA VAL A 17 15.46 6.05 3.07
C VAL A 17 15.93 5.85 4.51
N GLU A 18 17.11 6.34 4.87
CA GLU A 18 17.71 6.27 6.21
C GLU A 18 16.90 7.02 7.28
N ASP A 19 16.04 7.96 6.88
CA ASP A 19 15.16 8.71 7.77
C ASP A 19 13.85 7.96 8.05
N MET A 20 13.55 6.89 7.31
CA MET A 20 12.29 6.16 7.42
C MET A 20 12.33 5.15 8.57
N PRO A 21 11.19 4.90 9.24
CA PRO A 21 11.09 3.79 10.17
C PRO A 21 11.48 2.46 9.53
N PHE A 22 12.17 1.62 10.27
CA PHE A 22 12.61 0.31 9.80
C PHE A 22 12.24 -0.82 10.78
N LEU A 23 12.12 -2.03 10.24
CA LEU A 23 11.80 -3.26 10.94
C LEU A 23 13.05 -3.88 11.60
N GLU A 24 12.86 -4.89 12.45
CA GLU A 24 13.96 -5.64 13.09
C GLU A 24 14.93 -6.28 12.06
N ASP A 25 14.45 -6.58 10.84
CA ASP A 25 15.25 -7.10 9.74
C ASP A 25 16.02 -6.02 8.94
N GLY A 26 15.88 -4.74 9.32
CA GLY A 26 16.49 -3.60 8.63
C GLY A 26 15.70 -3.08 7.42
N THR A 27 14.57 -3.70 7.08
CA THR A 27 13.71 -3.25 5.99
C THR A 27 13.02 -1.95 6.36
N HIS A 28 13.18 -0.92 5.53
CA HIS A 28 12.54 0.38 5.74
C HIS A 28 11.10 0.38 5.20
N VAL A 29 10.22 1.14 5.82
CA VAL A 29 8.85 1.34 5.31
C VAL A 29 8.85 2.36 4.16
N ASP A 30 7.97 2.17 3.18
CA ASP A 30 7.89 3.08 2.02
C ASP A 30 6.99 4.30 2.25
N ILE A 31 5.88 4.12 2.98
CA ILE A 31 4.85 5.14 3.18
C ILE A 31 4.37 5.11 4.63
N VAL A 32 4.34 6.29 5.27
CA VAL A 32 3.74 6.47 6.59
C VAL A 32 2.35 7.10 6.45
N LEU A 33 1.33 6.42 6.99
CA LEU A 33 -0.06 6.89 6.97
C LEU A 33 -0.52 7.26 8.39
N ASN A 34 -1.36 8.29 8.49
CA ASN A 34 -1.91 8.73 9.78
C ASN A 34 -3.06 7.80 10.23
N PRO A 35 -2.98 7.16 11.41
CA PRO A 35 -4.01 6.23 11.89
C PRO A 35 -5.33 6.94 12.24
N LEU A 36 -5.33 8.23 12.58
CA LEU A 36 -6.52 8.97 12.99
C LEU A 36 -7.57 9.09 11.87
N GLY A 37 -7.14 8.91 10.62
CA GLY A 37 -8.02 8.95 9.46
C GLY A 37 -8.94 7.75 9.32
N VAL A 38 -8.67 6.64 10.04
CA VAL A 38 -9.43 5.39 9.93
C VAL A 38 -10.68 5.39 10.82
N PRO A 39 -10.61 5.68 12.14
CA PRO A 39 -11.79 5.61 13.00
C PRO A 39 -12.87 6.61 12.59
N SER A 40 -12.47 7.83 12.21
CA SER A 40 -13.39 8.90 11.82
C SER A 40 -14.13 8.64 10.51
N ARG A 41 -13.54 7.86 9.60
CA ARG A 41 -14.13 7.55 8.28
C ARG A 41 -14.74 6.16 8.19
N MET A 42 -14.60 5.35 9.26
CA MET A 42 -15.12 3.99 9.36
C MET A 42 -14.70 3.07 8.20
N ASN A 43 -13.55 3.32 7.57
CA ASN A 43 -13.02 2.52 6.47
C ASN A 43 -12.02 1.47 6.95
N VAL A 44 -12.50 0.56 7.80
CA VAL A 44 -11.70 -0.50 8.45
C VAL A 44 -11.08 -1.48 7.43
N GLY A 45 -11.69 -1.63 6.26
CA GLY A 45 -11.19 -2.51 5.20
C GLY A 45 -9.74 -2.23 4.78
N GLN A 46 -9.24 -0.99 4.92
CA GLN A 46 -7.84 -0.67 4.62
C GLN A 46 -6.86 -1.33 5.61
N ILE A 47 -7.29 -1.56 6.86
CA ILE A 47 -6.47 -2.25 7.88
C ILE A 47 -6.43 -3.74 7.54
N LEU A 48 -7.59 -4.33 7.20
CA LEU A 48 -7.66 -5.73 6.76
C LEU A 48 -6.82 -5.96 5.51
N GLU A 49 -6.88 -5.05 4.52
CA GLU A 49 -6.00 -5.07 3.34
C GLU A 49 -4.52 -5.03 3.75
N THR A 50 -4.16 -4.15 4.68
CA THR A 50 -2.77 -4.01 5.16
C THR A 50 -2.26 -5.29 5.81
N HIS A 51 -3.04 -5.89 6.72
CA HIS A 51 -2.68 -7.13 7.40
C HIS A 51 -2.58 -8.31 6.43
N LEU A 52 -3.56 -8.44 5.55
CA LEU A 52 -3.59 -9.53 4.58
C LEU A 52 -2.46 -9.38 3.55
N GLY A 53 -2.17 -8.16 3.11
CA GLY A 53 -1.01 -7.86 2.26
C GLY A 53 0.32 -8.16 2.96
N TRP A 54 0.39 -7.97 4.29
CA TRP A 54 1.56 -8.36 5.09
C TRP A 54 1.77 -9.86 5.12
N ALA A 55 0.70 -10.65 5.34
CA ALA A 55 0.74 -12.10 5.25
C ALA A 55 1.18 -12.59 3.86
N CYS A 56 0.63 -12.01 2.80
CA CYS A 56 0.98 -12.33 1.41
C CYS A 56 2.46 -12.12 1.11
N ALA A 57 3.02 -11.00 1.58
CA ALA A 57 4.44 -10.71 1.43
C ALA A 57 5.32 -11.65 2.26
N GLY A 58 4.91 -11.98 3.50
CA GLY A 58 5.63 -12.91 4.35
C GLY A 58 5.71 -14.32 3.75
N MET A 59 4.59 -14.85 3.24
CA MET A 59 4.59 -16.13 2.51
C MET A 59 5.44 -16.05 1.24
N GLY A 60 5.41 -14.92 0.51
CA GLY A 60 6.27 -14.72 -0.65
C GLY A 60 7.76 -14.80 -0.32
N ARG A 61 8.19 -14.24 0.83
CA ARG A 61 9.57 -14.36 1.32
C ARG A 61 9.94 -15.81 1.60
N GLN A 62 9.08 -16.55 2.32
CA GLN A 62 9.29 -17.97 2.60
C GLN A 62 9.44 -18.79 1.31
N ILE A 63 8.56 -18.57 0.33
CA ILE A 63 8.65 -19.21 -0.99
C ILE A 63 9.96 -18.84 -1.68
N GLY A 64 10.39 -17.58 -1.60
CA GLY A 64 11.65 -17.11 -2.14
C GLY A 64 12.87 -17.85 -1.56
N GLU A 65 12.89 -18.05 -0.24
CA GLU A 65 13.93 -18.81 0.46
C GLU A 65 13.92 -20.29 0.05
N LEU A 66 12.73 -20.89 -0.12
CA LEU A 66 12.59 -22.28 -0.57
C LEU A 66 13.05 -22.49 -2.02
N ILE A 67 12.83 -21.51 -2.91
CA ILE A 67 13.38 -21.56 -4.27
C ILE A 67 14.91 -21.55 -4.23
N ASP A 68 15.50 -20.73 -3.38
CA ASP A 68 16.96 -20.62 -3.27
C ASP A 68 17.55 -21.90 -2.61
N ALA A 69 16.85 -22.50 -1.65
CA ALA A 69 17.18 -23.81 -1.08
C ALA A 69 17.04 -24.96 -2.09
N TYR A 70 16.01 -24.92 -2.95
CA TYR A 70 15.83 -25.87 -4.05
C TYR A 70 17.01 -25.81 -5.04
N LYS A 71 17.45 -24.62 -5.42
CA LYS A 71 18.62 -24.46 -6.32
C LYS A 71 19.91 -25.03 -5.72
N ALA A 72 20.05 -25.05 -4.40
CA ALA A 72 21.22 -25.58 -3.72
C ALA A 72 21.18 -27.10 -3.50
N SER A 73 20.00 -27.64 -3.13
CA SER A 73 19.84 -29.03 -2.69
C SER A 73 19.23 -29.96 -3.75
N GLY A 74 18.50 -29.41 -4.72
CA GLY A 74 17.70 -30.16 -5.70
C GLY A 74 16.41 -30.77 -5.16
N ASN A 75 16.08 -30.60 -3.87
CA ASN A 75 14.86 -31.17 -3.29
C ASN A 75 13.66 -30.20 -3.41
N ILE A 76 12.65 -30.58 -4.19
CA ILE A 76 11.44 -29.77 -4.44
C ILE A 76 10.32 -30.01 -3.40
N GLU A 77 10.38 -31.10 -2.62
CA GLU A 77 9.29 -31.46 -1.70
C GLU A 77 8.88 -30.33 -0.74
N PRO A 78 9.82 -29.60 -0.09
CA PRO A 78 9.45 -28.51 0.83
C PRO A 78 8.72 -27.37 0.12
N LEU A 79 9.09 -27.09 -1.13
CA LEU A 79 8.45 -26.06 -1.93
C LEU A 79 7.03 -26.47 -2.32
N ARG A 80 6.85 -27.74 -2.75
CA ARG A 80 5.51 -28.28 -3.06
C ARG A 80 4.60 -28.24 -1.84
N GLN A 81 5.06 -28.71 -0.69
CA GLN A 81 4.28 -28.70 0.55
C GLN A 81 3.86 -27.28 0.96
N THR A 82 4.75 -26.31 0.80
CA THR A 82 4.45 -24.91 1.16
C THR A 82 3.43 -24.30 0.21
N ILE A 83 3.59 -24.49 -1.10
CA ILE A 83 2.64 -23.98 -2.10
C ILE A 83 1.27 -24.61 -1.89
N ASP A 84 1.24 -25.91 -1.62
CA ASP A 84 0.03 -26.66 -1.36
C ASP A 84 -0.72 -26.12 -0.13
N MET A 85 0.01 -25.90 0.98
CA MET A 85 -0.53 -25.26 2.18
C MET A 85 -1.08 -23.85 1.93
N VAL A 86 -0.42 -23.06 1.08
CA VAL A 86 -0.83 -21.68 0.75
C VAL A 86 -2.10 -21.66 -0.11
N VAL A 87 -2.24 -22.62 -1.03
CA VAL A 87 -3.40 -22.74 -1.93
C VAL A 87 -4.61 -23.30 -1.18
N GLY A 88 -4.38 -24.32 -0.34
CA GLY A 88 -5.40 -24.98 0.47
C GLY A 88 -6.43 -25.80 -0.32
N ASP A 89 -7.31 -26.50 0.39
CA ASP A 89 -8.29 -27.44 -0.17
C ASP A 89 -9.68 -26.81 -0.40
N GLY A 90 -9.72 -25.53 -0.76
CA GLY A 90 -10.97 -24.80 -0.95
C GLY A 90 -11.76 -25.25 -2.20
N PRO A 91 -13.09 -25.08 -2.24
CA PRO A 91 -13.90 -25.40 -3.43
C PRO A 91 -13.58 -24.53 -4.66
N LYS A 92 -12.76 -23.48 -4.49
CA LYS A 92 -12.27 -22.58 -5.55
C LYS A 92 -10.74 -22.58 -5.63
N SER A 93 -10.05 -23.49 -4.93
CA SER A 93 -8.59 -23.56 -5.01
C SER A 93 -8.16 -24.22 -6.31
N ASP A 94 -7.00 -23.81 -6.81
CA ASP A 94 -6.40 -24.43 -7.98
C ASP A 94 -5.83 -25.81 -7.58
N GLU A 95 -5.96 -26.81 -8.45
CA GLU A 95 -5.47 -28.18 -8.22
C GLU A 95 -3.94 -28.27 -8.41
N VAL A 96 -3.19 -27.54 -7.59
CA VAL A 96 -1.72 -27.42 -7.72
C VAL A 96 -0.99 -28.74 -7.45
N HIS A 97 -1.64 -29.69 -6.78
CA HIS A 97 -1.07 -31.03 -6.61
C HIS A 97 -0.77 -31.74 -7.94
N GLU A 98 -1.56 -31.45 -8.99
CA GLU A 98 -1.40 -32.07 -10.32
C GLU A 98 -0.28 -31.43 -11.14
N TYR A 99 0.29 -30.32 -10.68
CA TYR A 99 1.29 -29.60 -11.45
C TYR A 99 2.62 -30.35 -11.49
N ASP A 100 3.26 -30.32 -12.66
CA ASP A 100 4.63 -30.76 -12.86
C ASP A 100 5.60 -29.81 -12.14
N ASP A 101 6.80 -30.33 -11.84
CA ASP A 101 7.80 -29.60 -11.07
C ASP A 101 8.21 -28.27 -11.72
N ASP A 102 8.26 -28.19 -13.06
CA ASP A 102 8.59 -26.95 -13.77
C ASP A 102 7.46 -25.91 -13.63
N SER A 103 6.19 -26.34 -13.72
CA SER A 103 5.05 -25.46 -13.46
C SER A 103 5.00 -24.96 -12.01
N VAL A 104 5.33 -25.81 -11.03
CA VAL A 104 5.44 -25.40 -9.62
C VAL A 104 6.53 -24.35 -9.43
N LEU A 105 7.69 -24.53 -10.06
CA LEU A 105 8.79 -23.56 -10.00
C LEU A 105 8.41 -22.23 -10.66
N ARG A 106 7.72 -22.26 -11.80
CA ARG A 106 7.20 -21.05 -12.46
C ARG A 106 6.21 -20.30 -11.57
N LEU A 107 5.32 -21.00 -10.89
CA LEU A 107 4.38 -20.41 -9.94
C LEU A 107 5.12 -19.79 -8.74
N ALA A 108 6.06 -20.53 -8.16
CA ALA A 108 6.87 -20.08 -7.05
C ALA A 108 7.64 -18.79 -7.39
N ASP A 109 8.24 -18.71 -8.58
CA ASP A 109 8.98 -17.52 -9.03
C ASP A 109 8.08 -16.28 -9.14
N GLN A 110 6.83 -16.44 -9.57
CA GLN A 110 5.84 -15.36 -9.58
C GLN A 110 5.47 -14.93 -8.15
N TRP A 111 5.35 -15.89 -7.23
CA TRP A 111 4.94 -15.65 -5.84
C TRP A 111 6.06 -15.19 -4.92
N LYS A 112 7.32 -15.23 -5.34
CA LYS A 112 8.47 -14.73 -4.56
C LYS A 112 8.32 -13.26 -4.11
N ARG A 113 7.58 -12.44 -4.87
CA ARG A 113 7.30 -11.04 -4.53
C ARG A 113 6.12 -10.85 -3.56
N GLY A 114 5.35 -11.90 -3.33
CA GLY A 114 4.12 -11.89 -2.56
C GLY A 114 3.09 -12.80 -3.22
N VAL A 115 2.42 -13.61 -2.40
CA VAL A 115 1.35 -14.50 -2.87
C VAL A 115 0.18 -13.66 -3.36
N SER A 116 -0.35 -14.00 -4.54
CA SER A 116 -1.55 -13.37 -5.06
C SER A 116 -2.78 -13.96 -4.40
N ILE A 117 -3.68 -13.11 -3.94
CA ILE A 117 -4.91 -13.52 -3.26
C ILE A 117 -6.13 -12.82 -3.87
N ALA A 118 -7.29 -13.46 -3.73
CA ALA A 118 -8.56 -12.88 -4.13
C ALA A 118 -9.53 -12.92 -2.96
N THR A 119 -10.09 -11.76 -2.60
CA THR A 119 -11.17 -11.63 -1.62
C THR A 119 -12.41 -11.10 -2.33
N PRO A 120 -13.38 -11.97 -2.70
CA PRO A 120 -14.61 -11.55 -3.34
C PRO A 120 -15.39 -10.52 -2.52
N VAL A 121 -16.17 -9.69 -3.20
CA VAL A 121 -17.04 -8.72 -2.53
C VAL A 121 -18.16 -9.49 -1.81
N PHE A 122 -18.32 -9.25 -0.50
CA PHE A 122 -19.31 -9.90 0.38
C PHE A 122 -19.09 -11.38 0.72
N ASP A 123 -18.07 -12.03 0.15
CA ASP A 123 -17.69 -13.43 0.40
C ASP A 123 -16.15 -13.54 0.47
N GLY A 124 -15.55 -12.61 1.21
CA GLY A 124 -14.09 -12.47 1.32
C GLY A 124 -13.55 -13.03 2.64
N ALA A 125 -12.22 -13.01 2.77
CA ALA A 125 -11.53 -13.42 3.98
C ALA A 125 -12.00 -12.62 5.20
N GLY A 126 -12.37 -13.33 6.26
CA GLY A 126 -12.68 -12.78 7.56
C GLY A 126 -11.43 -12.52 8.40
N GLU A 127 -11.62 -12.02 9.62
CA GLU A 127 -10.52 -11.75 10.56
C GLU A 127 -9.75 -13.02 10.94
N VAL A 128 -10.45 -14.14 11.14
CA VAL A 128 -9.85 -15.42 11.51
C VAL A 128 -8.90 -15.89 10.40
N ASP A 129 -9.36 -15.84 9.15
CA ASP A 129 -8.56 -16.24 7.98
C ASP A 129 -7.30 -15.37 7.86
N VAL A 130 -7.41 -14.05 8.06
CA VAL A 130 -6.26 -13.13 8.03
C VAL A 130 -5.26 -13.46 9.12
N ASN A 131 -5.73 -13.79 10.34
CA ASN A 131 -4.86 -14.15 11.45
C ASN A 131 -4.14 -15.49 11.22
N GLU A 132 -4.83 -16.47 10.62
CA GLU A 132 -4.24 -17.75 10.22
C GLU A 132 -3.18 -17.54 9.14
N MET A 133 -3.46 -16.71 8.12
CA MET A 133 -2.48 -16.38 7.08
C MET A 133 -1.25 -15.65 7.64
N LEU A 134 -1.42 -14.74 8.60
CA LEU A 134 -0.30 -14.11 9.30
C LEU A 134 0.54 -15.15 10.05
N ALA A 135 -0.10 -16.10 10.72
CA ALA A 135 0.61 -17.17 11.43
C ALA A 135 1.38 -18.09 10.47
N MET A 136 0.79 -18.47 9.34
CA MET A 136 1.47 -19.24 8.28
C MET A 136 2.70 -18.52 7.75
N ALA A 137 2.60 -17.20 7.57
CA ALA A 137 3.71 -16.34 7.15
C ALA A 137 4.81 -16.15 8.23
N GLY A 138 4.66 -16.72 9.43
CA GLY A 138 5.58 -16.54 10.55
C GLY A 138 5.49 -15.16 11.21
N LEU A 139 4.38 -14.45 11.02
CA LEU A 139 4.15 -13.09 11.51
C LEU A 139 3.22 -13.09 12.74
N LYS A 140 3.25 -12.00 13.51
CA LYS A 140 2.33 -11.84 14.64
C LYS A 140 0.90 -11.70 14.13
N GLN A 141 -0.03 -12.45 14.75
CA GLN A 141 -1.46 -12.38 14.41
C GLN A 141 -2.08 -10.99 14.62
N THR A 142 -1.45 -10.14 15.45
CA THR A 142 -1.90 -8.74 15.62
C THR A 142 -1.70 -7.88 14.36
N GLY A 143 -0.90 -8.32 13.40
CA GLY A 143 -0.50 -7.52 12.23
C GLY A 143 0.42 -6.34 12.59
N GLN A 144 0.91 -6.30 13.83
CA GLN A 144 1.76 -5.24 14.34
C GLN A 144 3.20 -5.71 14.48
N SER A 145 4.14 -4.85 14.12
CA SER A 145 5.58 -5.10 14.18
C SER A 145 6.25 -4.05 15.07
N THR A 146 7.41 -4.43 15.62
CA THR A 146 8.32 -3.48 16.23
C THR A 146 8.94 -2.63 15.13
N LEU A 147 8.95 -1.31 15.31
CA LEU A 147 9.67 -0.40 14.43
C LEU A 147 10.72 0.37 15.22
N TYR A 148 11.73 0.83 14.50
CA TYR A 148 12.78 1.71 14.98
C TYR A 148 12.76 3.00 14.18
N ASP A 149 13.05 4.12 14.83
CA ASP A 149 13.19 5.41 14.16
C ASP A 149 14.52 5.45 13.38
N GLY A 150 14.45 5.70 12.07
CA GLY A 150 15.63 5.76 11.20
C GLY A 150 16.63 6.85 11.59
N ARG A 151 16.18 7.93 12.25
CA ARG A 151 17.06 9.04 12.64
C ARG A 151 17.84 8.81 13.92
N THR A 152 17.19 8.20 14.90
CA THR A 152 17.73 8.03 16.25
C THR A 152 18.21 6.59 16.49
N GLY A 153 17.66 5.62 15.76
CA GLY A 153 17.83 4.20 16.00
C GLY A 153 17.01 3.66 17.17
N GLU A 154 16.24 4.51 17.86
CA GLU A 154 15.46 4.11 19.02
C GLU A 154 14.20 3.35 18.60
N GLN A 155 13.82 2.37 19.43
CA GLN A 155 12.58 1.61 19.25
C GLN A 155 11.37 2.50 19.58
N PHE A 156 10.30 2.41 18.78
CA PHE A 156 9.03 3.05 19.15
C PHE A 156 8.42 2.40 20.39
N ASP A 157 7.81 3.22 21.27
CA ASP A 157 7.18 2.78 22.52
C ASP A 157 6.08 1.72 22.34
N ARG A 158 5.42 1.72 21.18
CA ARG A 158 4.32 0.82 20.86
C ARG A 158 4.56 0.16 19.51
N GLN A 159 4.10 -1.08 19.40
CA GLN A 159 4.07 -1.78 18.12
C GLN A 159 3.13 -1.06 17.15
N VAL A 160 3.50 -1.07 15.88
CA VAL A 160 2.81 -0.34 14.81
C VAL A 160 2.33 -1.33 13.77
N THR A 161 1.13 -1.12 13.23
CA THR A 161 0.63 -1.90 12.11
C THR A 161 1.50 -1.63 10.88
N VAL A 162 2.09 -2.69 10.34
CA VAL A 162 2.91 -2.66 9.12
C VAL A 162 2.33 -3.67 8.15
N GLY A 163 2.31 -3.33 6.87
CA GLY A 163 1.80 -4.21 5.85
C GLY A 163 1.79 -3.56 4.48
N TYR A 164 1.21 -4.29 3.51
CA TYR A 164 1.10 -3.81 2.15
C TYR A 164 -0.33 -3.34 1.88
N ILE A 165 -0.45 -2.09 1.43
CA ILE A 165 -1.71 -1.49 0.98
C ILE A 165 -1.58 -1.06 -0.47
N TYR A 166 -2.60 -1.32 -1.29
CA TYR A 166 -2.57 -0.95 -2.69
C TYR A 166 -2.87 0.54 -2.89
N MET A 167 -1.87 1.28 -3.38
CA MET A 167 -1.93 2.74 -3.53
C MET A 167 -1.98 3.16 -5.00
N LEU A 168 -2.83 4.15 -5.29
CA LEU A 168 -3.06 4.72 -6.61
C LEU A 168 -2.56 6.16 -6.69
N LYS A 169 -1.93 6.51 -7.82
CA LYS A 169 -1.65 7.90 -8.19
C LYS A 169 -2.83 8.45 -9.01
N LEU A 170 -3.54 9.42 -8.44
CA LEU A 170 -4.62 10.11 -9.12
C LEU A 170 -4.06 11.11 -10.16
N ASN A 171 -4.84 11.39 -11.20
CA ASN A 171 -4.49 12.37 -12.25
C ASN A 171 -4.48 13.83 -11.77
N HIS A 172 -4.63 14.07 -10.46
CA HIS A 172 -4.58 15.40 -9.87
C HIS A 172 -3.13 15.78 -9.55
N LEU A 173 -2.37 16.11 -10.59
CA LEU A 173 -0.97 16.53 -10.46
C LEU A 173 -0.89 17.99 -10.00
N VAL A 174 0.12 18.29 -9.18
CA VAL A 174 0.34 19.66 -8.68
C VAL A 174 0.73 20.60 -9.82
N ASP A 175 1.51 20.13 -10.78
CA ASP A 175 2.01 20.92 -11.92
C ASP A 175 0.85 21.48 -12.78
N ASP A 176 -0.19 20.67 -12.99
CA ASP A 176 -1.40 21.10 -13.69
C ASP A 176 -2.18 22.17 -12.92
N LYS A 177 -2.05 22.19 -11.59
CA LYS A 177 -2.80 23.06 -10.68
C LYS A 177 -2.06 24.34 -10.29
N ILE A 178 -0.73 24.38 -10.40
CA ILE A 178 0.04 25.59 -10.14
C ILE A 178 -0.33 26.62 -11.21
N HIS A 179 -0.71 27.82 -10.74
CA HIS A 179 -1.03 28.97 -11.58
C HIS A 179 -0.77 30.25 -10.80
N ALA A 180 0.01 31.16 -11.40
CA ALA A 180 0.33 32.46 -10.83
C ALA A 180 0.29 33.53 -11.93
N ARG A 181 -0.17 34.73 -11.58
CA ARG A 181 -0.29 35.87 -12.49
C ARG A 181 0.20 37.13 -11.76
N SER A 182 1.08 37.88 -12.40
CA SER A 182 1.39 39.27 -12.03
C SER A 182 0.55 40.25 -12.85
N ILE A 183 0.75 40.27 -14.18
CA ILE A 183 0.00 41.08 -15.15
C ILE A 183 -0.38 40.15 -16.33
N GLY A 184 -1.47 40.47 -17.04
CA GLY A 184 -1.93 39.66 -18.16
C GLY A 184 -3.07 40.33 -18.93
N PRO A 185 -3.71 39.63 -19.87
CA PRO A 185 -4.80 40.17 -20.67
C PRO A 185 -6.04 40.49 -19.82
N TYR A 186 -6.83 41.44 -20.32
CA TYR A 186 -8.07 41.93 -19.73
C TYR A 186 -9.23 41.77 -20.71
N SER A 187 -10.42 41.56 -20.17
CA SER A 187 -11.67 41.56 -20.93
C SER A 187 -11.94 42.96 -21.48
N LEU A 188 -12.25 43.06 -22.77
CA LEU A 188 -12.56 44.34 -23.42
C LEU A 188 -13.82 45.01 -22.83
N VAL A 189 -14.79 44.21 -22.38
CA VAL A 189 -16.08 44.70 -21.89
C VAL A 189 -15.98 45.16 -20.43
N THR A 190 -15.48 44.28 -19.55
CA THR A 190 -15.47 44.54 -18.10
C THR A 190 -14.18 45.19 -17.62
N GLN A 191 -13.15 45.24 -18.47
CA GLN A 191 -11.79 45.69 -18.11
C GLN A 191 -11.22 44.93 -16.90
N GLN A 192 -11.71 43.71 -16.66
CA GLN A 192 -11.22 42.81 -15.61
C GLN A 192 -10.21 41.80 -16.20
N PRO A 193 -9.26 41.30 -15.39
CA PRO A 193 -8.45 40.14 -15.74
C PRO A 193 -9.27 39.00 -16.37
N LEU A 194 -8.77 38.38 -17.44
CA LEU A 194 -9.40 37.15 -17.98
C LEU A 194 -9.43 36.03 -16.93
N GLY A 195 -10.26 35.02 -17.13
CA GLY A 195 -10.36 33.84 -16.27
C GLY A 195 -9.61 32.61 -16.82
N GLY A 196 -9.15 31.74 -15.92
CA GLY A 196 -8.56 30.44 -16.25
C GLY A 196 -7.06 30.46 -16.57
N LYS A 197 -6.38 29.34 -16.27
CA LYS A 197 -4.92 29.15 -16.47
C LYS A 197 -4.51 29.37 -17.94
N ALA A 198 -5.30 28.87 -18.89
CA ALA A 198 -5.00 28.95 -20.31
C ALA A 198 -4.92 30.40 -20.87
N GLN A 199 -5.57 31.35 -20.21
CA GLN A 199 -5.60 32.77 -20.61
C GLN A 199 -4.74 33.64 -19.70
N PHE A 200 -3.87 33.03 -18.89
CA PHE A 200 -3.11 33.73 -17.85
C PHE A 200 -4.04 34.54 -16.92
N GLY A 201 -5.19 33.96 -16.60
CA GLY A 201 -6.27 34.63 -15.89
C GLY A 201 -5.99 34.92 -14.41
N GLY A 202 -6.72 35.87 -13.83
CA GLY A 202 -6.64 36.18 -12.39
C GLY A 202 -7.51 35.24 -11.56
N GLN A 203 -7.24 35.17 -10.26
CA GLN A 203 -8.16 34.56 -9.29
C GLN A 203 -9.38 35.47 -9.10
N ARG A 204 -10.55 34.86 -8.97
CA ARG A 204 -11.78 35.60 -8.64
C ARG A 204 -11.74 35.95 -7.16
N PHE A 205 -11.79 37.24 -6.85
CA PHE A 205 -12.07 37.75 -5.52
C PHE A 205 -13.57 38.03 -5.43
N GLY A 206 -14.31 37.21 -4.69
CA GLY A 206 -15.77 37.24 -4.61
C GLY A 206 -16.27 38.03 -3.41
N GLU A 207 -17.59 38.01 -3.24
CA GLU A 207 -18.29 38.74 -2.17
C GLU A 207 -17.89 38.25 -0.77
N MET A 208 -17.76 36.93 -0.57
CA MET A 208 -17.33 36.37 0.71
C MET A 208 -15.89 36.77 1.08
N GLU A 209 -15.00 36.87 0.10
CA GLU A 209 -13.64 37.33 0.34
C GLU A 209 -13.59 38.84 0.67
N VAL A 210 -14.54 39.63 0.16
CA VAL A 210 -14.69 41.06 0.54
C VAL A 210 -15.17 41.18 1.98
N TRP A 211 -16.22 40.44 2.38
CA TRP A 211 -16.72 40.47 3.77
C TRP A 211 -15.67 40.04 4.79
N ALA A 212 -14.71 39.19 4.41
CA ALA A 212 -13.61 38.80 5.29
C ALA A 212 -12.59 39.94 5.54
N LEU A 213 -12.58 40.99 4.71
CA LEU A 213 -11.71 42.16 4.85
C LEU A 213 -12.39 43.36 5.52
N GLU A 214 -13.72 43.44 5.49
CA GLU A 214 -14.53 44.47 6.16
C GLU A 214 -14.55 44.27 7.68
#